data_AF-A0AAV5R7C0-F1
#
_entry.id   AF-A0AAV5R7C0-F1
#
_cell.length_a   1.000
_cell.length_b   1.000
_cell.length_c   1.000
_cell.angle_alpha   90.00
_cell.angle_beta   90.00
_cell.angle_gamma   90.00
#
_symmetry.space_group_name_H-M   'P 1'
#
loop_
_entity.id
_entity.type
_entity.pdbx_description
1 polymer ?
#
loop_
_entity_poly.entity_id
_entity_poly.type
_entity_poly.pdbx_seq_one_letter_code
_entity_poly.pdbx_strand_id
1 'polypeptide(L)' 'MSHPQFIPKWVTPPTGGWFHTPKNHHANGIIAFAGFFAILYGFYKQAEKNTINPKEAYSMETVAKWELAAKK' A
#
# COMPACT_ATOMS: atom_id res chain seq x y z
N MET A 1 -20.81 -39.31 11.74
CA MET A 1 -20.09 -38.71 12.89
C MET A 1 -18.68 -38.45 12.42
N SER A 2 -18.24 -37.20 12.36
CA SER A 2 -16.86 -36.87 11.99
C SER A 2 -15.94 -37.19 13.18
N HIS A 3 -14.92 -38.01 12.96
CA HIS A 3 -13.86 -38.20 13.94
C HIS A 3 -13.09 -36.89 14.12
N PRO A 4 -12.71 -36.49 15.36
CA PRO A 4 -11.84 -35.34 15.55
C PRO A 4 -10.49 -35.63 14.86
N GLN A 5 -10.13 -34.80 13.88
CA GLN A 5 -8.84 -34.91 13.20
C GLN A 5 -7.72 -34.65 14.22
N PHE A 6 -6.73 -35.56 14.27
CA PHE A 6 -5.51 -35.35 15.05
C PHE A 6 -4.68 -34.23 14.42
N ILE A 7 -4.56 -33.10 15.12
CA ILE A 7 -3.74 -31.96 14.69
C ILE A 7 -2.57 -31.82 15.69
N PRO A 8 -1.32 -32.13 15.28
CA PRO A 8 -0.16 -32.05 16.16
C PRO A 8 0.16 -30.60 16.54
N LYS A 9 0.13 -30.28 17.84
CA LYS A 9 0.34 -28.91 18.36
C LYS A 9 1.76 -28.37 18.18
N TRP A 10 2.74 -29.24 17.96
CA TRP A 10 4.15 -28.87 17.75
C TRP A 10 4.45 -28.48 16.29
N VAL A 11 3.50 -28.67 15.37
CA VAL A 11 3.63 -28.21 13.99
C VAL A 11 3.09 -26.78 13.90
N THR A 12 3.98 -25.80 13.78
CA THR A 12 3.65 -24.37 13.70
C THR A 12 4.01 -23.82 12.31
N PRO A 13 3.16 -24.02 11.29
CA PRO A 13 3.42 -23.50 9.96
C PRO A 13 3.21 -21.98 9.93
N PRO A 14 3.93 -21.25 9.06
CA PRO A 14 3.85 -19.79 9.00
C PRO A 14 2.47 -19.27 8.56
N THR A 15 1.63 -20.11 7.95
CA THR A 15 0.30 -19.77 7.43
C THR A 15 -0.84 -20.02 8.42
N GLY A 16 -0.54 -20.35 9.68
CA GLY A 16 -1.54 -20.58 10.74
C GLY A 16 -1.99 -22.04 10.90
N GLY A 17 -1.77 -22.91 9.92
CA GLY A 17 -2.08 -24.35 10.02
C GLY A 17 -3.52 -24.69 9.70
N TRP A 18 -4.00 -25.85 10.15
CA TRP A 18 -5.31 -26.39 9.76
C TRP A 18 -6.46 -25.67 10.46
N PHE A 19 -7.35 -25.03 9.67
CA PHE A 19 -8.56 -24.33 10.13
C PHE A 19 -8.32 -23.37 11.30
N HIS A 20 -7.18 -22.70 11.30
CA HIS A 20 -6.74 -21.89 12.42
C HIS A 20 -7.21 -20.45 12.30
N THR A 21 -8.17 -20.08 13.15
CA THR A 21 -8.56 -18.69 13.37
C THR A 21 -8.24 -18.33 14.83
N PRO A 22 -7.13 -17.64 15.11
CA PRO A 22 -6.77 -17.30 16.48
C PRO A 22 -7.76 -16.28 17.04
N LYS A 23 -7.95 -16.27 18.36
CA LYS A 23 -8.93 -15.38 19.03
C LYS A 23 -8.67 -13.88 18.77
N ASN A 24 -7.43 -13.52 18.47
CA ASN A 24 -7.00 -12.15 18.17
C ASN A 24 -6.91 -11.82 16.67
N HIS A 25 -7.48 -12.63 15.78
CA HIS A 25 -7.39 -12.42 14.33
C HIS A 25 -7.89 -11.04 13.86
N HIS A 26 -8.90 -10.46 14.53
CA HIS A 26 -9.36 -9.10 14.24
C HIS A 26 -8.29 -8.05 14.53
N ALA A 27 -7.70 -8.08 15.72
CA ALA A 27 -6.66 -7.14 16.11
C ALA A 27 -5.41 -7.29 15.23
N ASN A 28 -4.99 -8.53 14.95
CA ASN A 28 -3.86 -8.80 14.05
C ASN A 28 -4.15 -8.32 12.62
N GLY A 29 -5.39 -8.49 12.14
CA GLY A 29 -5.83 -7.97 10.86
C GLY A 29 -5.72 -6.45 10.79
N ILE A 30 -6.21 -5.73 11.81
CA ILE A 30 -6.10 -4.27 11.87
C ILE A 30 -4.64 -3.82 11.84
N ILE A 31 -3.76 -4.47 12.60
CA ILE A 31 -2.32 -4.15 12.62
C ILE A 31 -1.70 -4.38 11.24
N ALA A 32 -2.00 -5.50 10.57
CA ALA A 32 -1.50 -5.80 9.24
C ALA A 32 -1.98 -4.78 8.20
N PHE A 33 -3.27 -4.44 8.21
CA PHE A 33 -3.83 -3.41 7.32
C PHE A 33 -3.25 -2.02 7.59
N ALA A 34 -3.04 -1.65 8.85
CA ALA A 34 -2.42 -0.37 9.20
C ALA A 34 -0.98 -0.28 8.69
N GLY A 35 -0.19 -1.35 8.85
CA GLY A 35 1.18 -1.42 8.31
C GLY A 35 1.19 -1.33 6.77
N PHE A 36 0.31 -2.05 6.11
CA PHE A 36 0.16 -1.99 4.65
C PHE A 36 -0.21 -0.58 4.17
N PHE A 37 -1.18 0.07 4.83
CA PHE A 37 -1.58 1.43 4.52
C PHE A 37 -0.43 2.43 4.70
N ALA A 38 0.35 2.30 5.78
CA ALA A 38 1.50 3.17 6.03
C ALA A 38 2.55 3.08 4.91
N ILE A 39 2.83 1.87 4.41
CA ILE A 39 3.75 1.65 3.28
C ILE A 39 3.21 2.32 2.02
N LEU A 40 1.93 2.10 1.68
CA LEU A 40 1.30 2.72 0.51
C LEU A 40 1.32 4.25 0.58
N TYR A 41 1.01 4.80 1.75
CA TYR A 41 1.07 6.24 1.98
C TYR A 41 2.48 6.80 1.80
N GLY A 42 3.50 6.06 2.28
CA GLY A 42 4.91 6.39 2.04
C GLY A 42 5.25 6.45 0.55
N PHE A 43 4.83 5.45 -0.23
CA PHE A 43 5.03 5.45 -1.69
C PHE A 43 4.28 6.60 -2.38
N TYR A 44 3.05 6.88 -1.96
CA TYR A 44 2.28 8.00 -2.49
C TYR A 44 3.01 9.33 -2.26
N LYS A 45 3.49 9.60 -1.04
CA LYS A 45 4.27 10.81 -0.74
C LYS A 45 5.58 10.89 -1.51
N GLN A 46 6.24 9.76 -1.71
CA GLN A 46 7.44 9.71 -2.53
C GLN A 46 7.13 10.02 -4.01
N ALA A 47 6.01 9.52 -4.53
CA ALA A 47 5.56 9.83 -5.88
C ALA A 47 5.22 11.32 -6.04
N GLU A 48 4.49 11.93 -5.09
CA GLU A 48 4.19 13.37 -5.11
C GLU A 48 5.47 14.22 -5.19
N LYS A 49 6.49 13.91 -4.38
CA LYS A 49 7.77 14.64 -4.40
C LYS A 49 8.49 14.54 -5.74
N ASN A 50 8.36 13.41 -6.43
CA ASN A 50 9.03 13.18 -7.72
C ASN A 50 8.17 13.61 -8.92
N THR A 51 6.93 14.05 -8.68
CA THR A 51 6.05 14.53 -9.73
C THR A 51 6.11 16.05 -9.76
N ILE A 52 6.65 16.61 -10.85
CA ILE A 52 6.60 18.07 -11.05
C ILE A 52 5.17 18.42 -11.45
N ASN A 53 4.50 19.28 -10.67
CA ASN A 53 3.25 19.90 -11.10
C ASN A 53 3.58 21.11 -11.99
N PRO A 54 3.40 21.05 -13.33
CA PRO A 54 3.82 22.13 -14.22
C PRO A 54 3.04 23.42 -13.98
N LYS A 55 1.81 23.33 -13.45
CA LYS A 55 0.95 24.48 -13.14
C LYS A 55 1.44 25.27 -11.92
N GLU A 56 2.18 24.62 -11.03
CA GLU A 56 2.82 25.27 -9.88
C GLU A 56 4.26 25.68 -10.21
N ALA A 57 4.93 24.92 -11.07
CA ALA A 57 6.33 25.15 -11.43
C ALA A 57 6.54 26.32 -12.40
N TYR A 58 5.57 26.63 -13.25
CA TYR A 58 5.72 27.63 -14.32
C TYR A 58 4.62 28.69 -14.28
N SER A 59 4.98 29.96 -14.44
CA SER A 59 4.01 31.03 -14.59
C SER A 59 3.35 30.97 -15.98
N MET A 60 2.12 31.47 -16.08
CA MET A 60 1.40 31.53 -17.35
C MET A 60 2.16 32.34 -18.42
N GLU A 61 2.97 33.31 -18.02
CA GLU A 61 3.82 34.08 -18.93
C GLU A 61 4.93 33.21 -19.56
N THR A 62 5.56 32.35 -18.76
CA THR A 62 6.57 31.38 -19.25
C THR A 62 5.95 30.38 -20.22
N VAL A 63 4.75 29.87 -19.89
CA VAL A 63 4.02 28.95 -20.77
C VAL A 63 3.66 29.61 -22.11
N ALA A 64 3.21 30.86 -22.09
CA ALA A 64 2.90 31.61 -23.31
C ALA A 64 4.12 31.81 -24.22
N LYS A 65 5.32 32.03 -23.64
CA LYS A 65 6.58 32.13 -24.39
C LYS A 65 6.94 30.81 -25.09
N TRP A 66 6.70 29.66 -24.45
CA TRP A 66 6.93 28.36 -25.07
C TRP A 66 5.96 28.07 -26.21
N GLU A 67 4.69 28.41 -26.07
CA GLU A 67 3.72 28.25 -27.16
C GLU A 67 4.06 29.11 -28.39
N LEU A 68 4.55 30.33 -28.16
CA LEU A 68 5.01 31.20 -29.25
C LEU A 68 6.26 30.65 -29.92
N ALA A 69 7.19 30.08 -29.16
CA ALA A 69 8.39 29.45 -29.70
C ALA A 69 8.09 28.17 -30.50
N ALA A 70 7.11 27.38 -30.08
CA ALA A 70 6.72 26.14 -30.76
C ALA A 70 5.96 26.35 -32.09
N LYS A 71 5.48 27.57 -32.35
CA LYS A 71 4.78 27.95 -33.60
C LYS A 71 5.73 28.46 -34.70
N LYS A 72 7.01 28.61 -34.41
CA LYS A 72 8.07 28.93 -35.38
C LYS A 72 8.68 27.66 -35.95
#